data_AF-A0A8J6R7K0-F1
#
_entry.id   AF-A0A8J6R7K0-F1
#
_cell.length_a   1.000
_cell.length_b   1.000
_cell.length_c   1.000
_cell.angle_alpha   90.00
_cell.angle_beta   90.00
_cell.angle_gamma   90.00
#
_symmetry.space_group_name_H-M   'P 1'
#
loop_
_entity.id
_entity.type
_entity.pdbx_description
1 polymer ?
#
loop_
_entity_poly.entity_id
_entity_poly.type
_entity_poly.pdbx_seq_one_letter_code
_entity_poly.pdbx_strand_id
1 'polypeptide(L)'
;MANDRSLGVQIDEKELASIVRQLNQTAIDIGQPAIAREIRQVVLADVDERFASAPSVESGGVVYGGVYWPPLSPSYLARRPERSGGQLLRDTGELEQSFTGNGAVFQSGADEVVVGTSLPKARGLHGGVFWGVSKPDLARPILFVHDALADDVVEAIALAFDRLQRKS
;
A
#
# COMPACT_ATOMS: atom_id res chain seq x y z
N MET A 1 60.39 -33.61 12.32
CA MET A 1 59.94 -32.25 12.68
C MET A 1 59.05 -31.77 11.55
N ALA A 2 57.73 -31.85 11.73
CA ALA A 2 56.76 -31.42 10.73
C ALA A 2 56.47 -29.93 10.91
N ASN A 3 56.59 -29.18 9.82
CA ASN A 3 56.41 -27.74 9.78
C ASN A 3 54.90 -27.47 9.67
N ASP A 4 54.28 -27.09 10.79
CA ASP A 4 52.87 -26.68 10.86
C ASP A 4 52.74 -25.29 10.22
N ARG A 5 52.42 -25.26 8.92
CA ARG A 5 52.01 -24.03 8.24
C ARG A 5 50.53 -23.84 8.51
N SER A 6 50.21 -23.16 9.61
CA SER A 6 48.91 -22.54 9.77
C SER A 6 48.68 -21.60 8.58
N LEU A 7 47.81 -21.99 7.66
CA LEU A 7 47.33 -21.17 6.55
C LEU A 7 46.42 -20.08 7.13
N GLY A 8 47.01 -19.06 7.74
CA GLY A 8 46.30 -17.87 8.18
C GLY A 8 45.92 -17.05 6.95
N VAL A 9 44.62 -16.99 6.64
CA VAL A 9 44.10 -16.05 5.65
C VAL A 9 44.27 -14.65 6.23
N GLN A 10 45.21 -13.87 5.69
CA GLN A 10 45.34 -12.45 6.01
C GLN A 10 44.34 -11.67 5.15
N ILE A 11 43.22 -11.27 5.75
CA ILE A 11 42.26 -10.35 5.14
C ILE A 11 42.75 -8.93 5.44
N ASP A 12 42.94 -8.10 4.41
CA ASP A 12 43.28 -6.69 4.63
C ASP A 12 42.04 -5.86 4.99
N GLU A 13 42.27 -4.68 5.59
CA GLU A 13 41.20 -3.81 6.09
C GLU A 13 40.24 -3.32 4.97
N LYS A 14 40.73 -3.17 3.73
CA LYS A 14 39.91 -2.77 2.58
C LYS A 14 39.04 -3.91 2.08
N GLU A 15 39.57 -5.12 2.08
CA GLU A 15 38.84 -6.35 1.75
C GLU A 15 37.72 -6.59 2.78
N LEU A 16 38.03 -6.45 4.08
CA LEU A 16 37.03 -6.53 5.14
C LEU A 16 35.92 -5.47 4.98
N ALA A 17 36.28 -4.21 4.69
CA ALA A 17 35.31 -3.13 4.47
C ALA A 17 34.45 -3.35 3.21
N SER A 18 34.97 -4.04 2.19
CA SER A 18 34.21 -4.44 1.01
C SER A 18 33.20 -5.54 1.34
N ILE A 19 33.63 -6.57 2.08
CA ILE A 19 32.77 -7.67 2.53
C ILE A 19 31.63 -7.14 3.40
N VAL A 20 31.93 -6.27 4.39
CA VAL A 20 30.90 -5.66 5.25
C VAL A 20 29.89 -4.86 4.43
N ARG A 21 30.32 -4.09 3.43
CA ARG A 21 29.39 -3.37 2.53
C ARG A 21 28.52 -4.31 1.72
N GLN A 22 29.08 -5.39 1.16
CA GLN A 22 28.31 -6.38 0.40
C GLN A 22 27.29 -7.11 1.29
N LEU A 23 27.65 -7.45 2.53
CA LEU A 23 26.76 -8.07 3.49
C LEU A 23 25.61 -7.13 3.88
N ASN A 24 25.92 -5.86 4.14
CA ASN A 24 24.91 -4.84 4.43
C ASN A 24 23.93 -4.64 3.26
N GLN A 25 24.44 -4.56 2.02
CA GLN A 25 23.59 -4.45 0.85
C GLN A 25 22.72 -5.70 0.65
N THR A 26 23.30 -6.89 0.84
CA THR A 26 22.56 -8.15 0.75
C THR A 26 21.45 -8.23 1.80
N ALA A 27 21.69 -7.74 3.03
CA ALA A 27 20.67 -7.67 4.07
C ALA A 27 19.51 -6.74 3.69
N ILE A 28 19.81 -5.60 3.04
CA ILE A 28 18.81 -4.68 2.49
C ILE A 28 18.00 -5.38 1.39
N ASP A 29 18.68 -6.00 0.42
CA ASP A 29 18.06 -6.65 -0.74
C ASP A 29 17.16 -7.84 -0.33
N ILE A 30 17.51 -8.55 0.75
CA ILE A 30 16.70 -9.65 1.30
C ILE A 30 15.54 -9.13 2.16
N GLY A 31 15.79 -8.11 2.99
CA GLY A 31 14.81 -7.62 3.96
C GLY A 31 13.68 -6.81 3.33
N GLN A 32 14.00 -5.99 2.33
CA GLN A 32 13.02 -5.08 1.73
C GLN A 32 11.85 -5.76 1.03
N PRO A 33 12.02 -6.82 0.22
CA PRO A 33 10.90 -7.51 -0.40
C PRO A 33 9.95 -8.15 0.61
N ALA A 34 10.49 -8.63 1.75
CA ALA A 34 9.69 -9.21 2.81
C ALA A 34 8.84 -8.13 3.50
N ILE A 35 9.47 -7.01 3.89
CA ILE A 35 8.78 -5.87 4.52
C ILE A 35 7.71 -5.31 3.58
N ALA A 36 8.05 -5.07 2.31
CA ALA A 36 7.13 -4.51 1.33
C ALA A 36 5.90 -5.40 1.11
N ARG A 37 6.06 -6.73 1.19
CA ARG A 37 4.93 -7.66 1.11
C ARG A 37 4.00 -7.56 2.31
N GLU A 38 4.52 -7.44 3.53
CA GLU A 38 3.67 -7.27 4.72
C GLU A 38 2.93 -5.92 4.68
N ILE A 39 3.63 -4.84 4.30
CA ILE A 39 3.00 -3.52 4.10
C ILE A 39 1.87 -3.61 3.07
N ARG A 40 2.10 -4.29 1.94
CA ARG A 40 1.06 -4.51 0.92
C ARG A 40 -0.16 -5.21 1.50
N GLN A 41 0.03 -6.23 2.33
CA GLN A 41 -1.08 -6.98 2.92
C GLN A 41 -1.91 -6.10 3.86
N VAL A 42 -1.27 -5.33 4.72
CA VAL A 42 -1.94 -4.36 5.61
C VAL A 42 -2.74 -3.35 4.81
N VAL A 43 -2.13 -2.73 3.79
CA VAL A 43 -2.82 -1.73 2.97
C VAL A 43 -4.02 -2.34 2.22
N LEU A 44 -3.92 -3.59 1.75
CA LEU A 44 -5.05 -4.24 1.10
C LEU A 44 -6.18 -4.57 2.07
N ALA A 45 -5.87 -5.02 3.29
CA ALA A 45 -6.88 -5.25 4.32
C ALA A 45 -7.60 -3.96 4.71
N ASP A 46 -6.85 -2.87 4.86
CA ASP A 46 -7.40 -1.53 5.11
C ASP A 46 -8.30 -1.05 3.95
N VAL A 47 -7.89 -1.27 2.69
CA VAL A 47 -8.73 -0.98 1.52
C VAL A 47 -10.04 -1.77 1.57
N ASP A 48 -9.98 -3.06 1.88
CA ASP A 48 -11.17 -3.91 1.99
C ASP A 48 -12.14 -3.39 3.08
N GLU A 49 -11.63 -2.93 4.22
CA GLU A 49 -12.44 -2.37 5.30
C GLU A 49 -13.11 -1.03 4.92
N ARG A 50 -12.41 -0.18 4.15
CA ARG A 50 -12.99 1.06 3.61
C ARG A 50 -14.13 0.80 2.64
N PHE A 51 -13.96 -0.19 1.76
CA PHE A 51 -15.05 -0.60 0.89
C PHE A 51 -16.18 -1.22 1.72
N ALA A 52 -15.90 -2.11 2.66
CA ALA A 52 -16.93 -2.71 3.51
C ALA A 52 -17.78 -1.68 4.28
N SER A 53 -17.17 -0.56 4.68
CA SER A 53 -17.83 0.58 5.33
C SER A 53 -18.41 1.63 4.38
N ALA A 54 -18.42 1.39 3.07
CA ALA A 54 -18.88 2.35 2.08
C ALA A 54 -20.35 2.76 2.30
N PRO A 55 -20.66 4.06 2.38
CA PRO A 55 -22.03 4.52 2.58
C PRO A 55 -22.85 4.44 1.30
N SER A 56 -24.17 4.65 1.42
CA SER A 56 -25.09 4.72 0.27
C SER A 56 -24.72 5.84 -0.69
N VAL A 57 -24.97 5.62 -1.98
CA VAL A 57 -24.74 6.62 -3.03
C VAL A 57 -25.63 7.86 -2.87
N GLU A 58 -26.79 7.75 -2.21
CA GLU A 58 -27.75 8.84 -2.02
C GLU A 58 -27.43 9.73 -0.82
N SER A 59 -26.95 9.16 0.28
CA SER A 59 -26.70 9.92 1.52
C SER A 59 -25.24 10.29 1.73
N GLY A 60 -24.31 9.52 1.14
CA GLY A 60 -22.91 9.59 1.55
C GLY A 60 -22.74 9.25 3.03
N GLY A 61 -21.55 9.48 3.57
CA GLY A 61 -21.25 9.13 4.95
C GLY A 61 -19.76 9.06 5.27
N VAL A 62 -19.47 8.80 6.54
CA VAL A 62 -18.10 8.58 7.03
C VAL A 62 -17.73 7.12 6.78
N VAL A 63 -16.59 6.90 6.12
CA VAL A 63 -15.99 5.58 5.93
C VAL A 63 -15.02 5.25 7.07
N TYR A 64 -14.62 3.98 7.16
CA TYR A 64 -13.51 3.54 8.00
C TYR A 64 -12.30 4.47 7.86
N GLY A 65 -11.66 4.80 8.98
CA GLY A 65 -10.59 5.81 9.03
C GLY A 65 -11.06 7.26 9.08
N GLY A 66 -12.37 7.52 9.13
CA GLY A 66 -12.93 8.83 9.51
C GLY A 66 -13.13 9.83 8.37
N VAL A 67 -12.90 9.44 7.12
CA VAL A 67 -13.08 10.32 5.96
C VAL A 67 -14.55 10.34 5.53
N TYR A 68 -15.08 11.53 5.23
CA TYR A 68 -16.42 11.67 4.67
C TYR A 68 -16.40 11.51 3.14
N TRP A 69 -17.25 10.63 2.61
CA TRP A 69 -17.52 10.48 1.19
C TRP A 69 -18.87 11.11 0.83
N PRO A 70 -18.90 12.14 -0.03
CA PRO A 70 -20.12 12.83 -0.40
C PRO A 70 -21.04 11.95 -1.27
N PRO A 71 -22.37 12.15 -1.20
CA PRO A 71 -23.31 11.45 -2.06
C PRO A 71 -23.08 11.76 -3.54
N LEU A 72 -23.64 10.94 -4.42
CA LEU A 72 -23.76 11.22 -5.83
C LEU A 72 -24.90 12.21 -6.06
N SER A 73 -24.76 13.10 -7.05
CA SER A 73 -25.81 14.06 -7.35
C SER A 73 -27.07 13.35 -7.87
N PRO A 74 -28.27 13.85 -7.57
CA PRO A 74 -29.52 13.29 -8.12
C PRO A 74 -29.50 13.24 -9.65
N SER A 75 -28.92 14.26 -10.29
CA SER A 75 -28.75 14.32 -11.74
C SER A 75 -27.82 13.24 -12.30
N TYR A 76 -26.82 12.81 -11.52
CA TYR A 76 -25.93 11.72 -11.92
C TYR A 76 -26.65 10.38 -11.78
N LEU A 77 -27.35 10.14 -10.65
CA LEU A 77 -28.14 8.93 -10.44
C LEU A 77 -29.26 8.79 -11.48
N ALA A 78 -29.91 9.89 -11.88
CA ALA A 78 -30.89 9.87 -12.97
C ALA A 78 -30.30 9.44 -14.33
N ARG A 79 -29.02 9.72 -14.58
CA ARG A 79 -28.29 9.26 -15.79
C ARG A 79 -27.68 7.88 -15.63
N ARG A 80 -27.55 7.40 -14.39
CA ARG A 80 -26.92 6.13 -14.00
C ARG A 80 -27.85 5.38 -13.04
N PRO A 81 -29.09 5.05 -13.48
CA PRO A 81 -30.08 4.45 -12.61
C PRO A 81 -29.61 3.12 -12.01
N GLU A 82 -28.73 2.39 -12.70
CA GLU A 82 -28.10 1.15 -12.25
C GLU A 82 -27.31 1.28 -10.94
N ARG A 83 -26.92 2.51 -10.55
CA ARG A 83 -26.18 2.78 -9.32
C ARG A 83 -27.10 3.09 -8.14
N SER A 84 -28.38 3.36 -8.38
CA SER A 84 -29.34 3.77 -7.34
C SER A 84 -29.56 2.64 -6.34
N GLY A 85 -29.59 2.98 -5.05
CA GLY A 85 -29.63 2.03 -3.94
C GLY A 85 -28.30 1.32 -3.66
N GLY A 86 -27.24 1.64 -4.41
CA GLY A 86 -25.92 1.07 -4.24
C GLY A 86 -25.09 1.73 -3.13
N GLN A 87 -23.87 1.23 -2.96
CA GLN A 87 -22.85 1.83 -2.08
C GLN A 87 -21.80 2.56 -2.92
N LEU A 88 -21.30 3.68 -2.42
CA LEU A 88 -20.25 4.46 -3.06
C LEU A 88 -19.03 3.58 -3.36
N LEU A 89 -18.56 3.63 -4.60
CA LEU A 89 -17.37 2.93 -5.11
C LEU A 89 -17.44 1.40 -5.16
N ARG A 90 -18.39 0.76 -4.47
CA ARG A 90 -18.65 -0.69 -4.51
C ARG A 90 -19.70 -1.12 -5.52
N ASP A 91 -20.66 -0.25 -5.80
CA ASP A 91 -21.77 -0.53 -6.72
C ASP A 91 -21.35 -1.05 -8.11
N THR A 92 -20.15 -0.68 -8.57
CA THR A 92 -19.57 -1.22 -9.82
C THR A 92 -18.55 -2.34 -9.61
N GLY A 93 -18.03 -2.54 -8.39
CA GLY A 93 -16.95 -3.47 -8.05
C GLY A 93 -15.58 -3.19 -8.69
N GLU A 94 -15.53 -2.42 -9.78
CA GLU A 94 -14.32 -2.21 -10.60
C GLU A 94 -13.17 -1.60 -9.78
N LEU A 95 -13.47 -0.64 -8.89
CA LEU A 95 -12.43 0.02 -8.11
C LEU A 95 -11.87 -0.91 -7.03
N GLU A 96 -12.73 -1.62 -6.30
CA GLU A 96 -12.37 -2.63 -5.30
C GLU A 96 -11.50 -3.73 -5.93
N GLN A 97 -11.95 -4.28 -7.06
CA GLN A 97 -11.22 -5.33 -7.80
C GLN A 97 -9.88 -4.85 -8.35
N SER A 98 -9.72 -3.56 -8.63
CA SER A 98 -8.47 -3.03 -9.17
C SER A 98 -7.30 -3.04 -8.20
N PHE A 99 -7.51 -3.25 -6.90
CA PHE A 99 -6.43 -3.36 -5.92
C PHE A 99 -5.82 -4.77 -5.86
N THR A 100 -6.56 -5.78 -6.31
CA THR A 100 -6.16 -7.20 -6.23
C THR A 100 -6.06 -7.89 -7.60
N GLY A 101 -6.64 -7.31 -8.65
CA GLY A 101 -6.67 -7.84 -10.01
C GLY A 101 -6.01 -6.96 -11.05
N ASN A 102 -6.59 -6.93 -12.26
CA ASN A 102 -6.12 -6.11 -13.36
C ASN A 102 -6.29 -4.62 -13.02
N GLY A 103 -5.18 -3.95 -12.76
CA GLY A 103 -5.16 -2.56 -12.28
C GLY A 103 -4.32 -2.36 -11.03
N ALA A 104 -3.95 -3.44 -10.33
CA ALA A 104 -3.20 -3.33 -9.09
C ALA A 104 -1.81 -2.75 -9.34
N VAL A 105 -1.45 -1.73 -8.57
CA VAL A 105 -0.12 -1.14 -8.55
C VAL A 105 0.57 -1.58 -7.27
N PHE A 106 1.70 -2.27 -7.41
CA PHE A 106 2.61 -2.57 -6.32
C PHE A 106 4.05 -2.36 -6.78
N GLN A 107 4.77 -1.47 -6.11
CA GLN A 107 6.19 -1.23 -6.33
C GLN A 107 6.89 -1.10 -4.99
N SER A 108 8.09 -1.65 -4.88
CA SER A 108 8.95 -1.52 -3.71
C SER A 108 10.28 -0.91 -4.15
N GLY A 109 10.60 0.26 -3.61
CA GLY A 109 11.88 0.93 -3.76
C GLY A 109 12.70 0.84 -2.47
N ALA A 110 13.91 1.42 -2.51
CA ALA A 110 14.83 1.43 -1.37
C ALA A 110 14.26 2.17 -0.14
N ASP A 111 13.37 3.13 -0.38
CA ASP A 111 12.84 4.08 0.58
C ASP A 111 11.31 4.22 0.53
N GLU A 112 10.64 3.54 -0.40
CA GLU A 112 9.18 3.62 -0.54
C GLU A 112 8.54 2.28 -0.90
N VAL A 113 7.28 2.12 -0.49
CA VAL A 113 6.40 1.06 -0.97
C VAL A 113 5.15 1.73 -1.55
N VAL A 114 4.91 1.52 -2.83
CA VAL A 114 3.76 2.04 -3.55
C VAL A 114 2.72 0.93 -3.64
N VAL A 115 1.52 1.21 -3.12
CA VAL A 115 0.33 0.34 -3.25
C VAL A 115 -0.80 1.20 -3.81
N GLY A 116 -1.51 0.71 -4.83
CA GLY A 116 -2.59 1.49 -5.42
C GLY A 116 -3.29 0.82 -6.60
N THR A 117 -3.94 1.66 -7.41
CA THR A 117 -4.67 1.27 -8.62
C THR A 117 -4.26 2.15 -9.79
N SER A 118 -4.17 1.55 -10.98
CA SER A 118 -3.88 2.25 -12.24
C SER A 118 -5.14 2.75 -12.94
N LEU A 119 -6.34 2.53 -12.38
CA LEU A 119 -7.58 3.00 -12.97
C LEU A 119 -7.59 4.54 -13.06
N PRO A 120 -7.74 5.13 -14.26
CA PRO A 120 -7.69 6.59 -14.43
C PRO A 120 -8.71 7.34 -13.56
N LYS A 121 -9.90 6.75 -13.35
CA LYS A 121 -10.97 7.33 -12.53
C LYS A 121 -10.58 7.48 -11.06
N ALA A 122 -9.68 6.64 -10.54
CA ALA A 122 -9.24 6.68 -9.15
C ALA A 122 -8.57 8.01 -8.80
N ARG A 123 -7.77 8.57 -9.72
CA ARG A 123 -7.11 9.86 -9.55
C ARG A 123 -8.11 11.00 -9.36
N GLY A 124 -9.16 11.03 -10.17
CA GLY A 124 -10.20 12.05 -10.08
C GLY A 124 -11.00 11.95 -8.79
N LEU A 125 -11.31 10.73 -8.35
CA LEU A 125 -11.96 10.49 -7.07
C LEU A 125 -11.07 10.89 -5.89
N HIS A 126 -9.78 10.54 -5.92
CA HIS A 126 -8.86 10.78 -4.81
C HIS A 126 -8.65 12.28 -4.55
N GLY A 127 -8.38 13.07 -5.59
CA GLY A 127 -8.12 14.52 -5.47
C GLY A 127 -9.32 15.42 -5.72
N GLY A 128 -10.50 14.85 -6.01
CA GLY A 128 -11.67 15.60 -6.42
C GLY A 128 -11.48 16.33 -7.76
N VAL A 129 -10.64 15.84 -8.67
CA VAL A 129 -10.38 16.51 -9.96
C VAL A 129 -11.15 15.82 -11.08
N PHE A 130 -12.13 16.52 -11.64
CA PHE A 130 -12.99 16.01 -12.70
C PHE A 130 -12.89 16.91 -13.93
N TRP A 131 -12.48 16.35 -15.08
CA TRP A 131 -12.32 17.08 -16.34
C TRP A 131 -11.39 18.30 -16.25
N GLY A 132 -10.32 18.19 -15.44
CA GLY A 132 -9.38 19.29 -15.17
C GLY A 132 -9.91 20.35 -14.19
N VAL A 133 -11.13 20.18 -13.67
CA VAL A 133 -11.73 21.08 -12.66
C VAL A 133 -11.57 20.47 -11.28
N SER A 134 -10.97 21.21 -10.36
CA SER A 134 -10.85 20.82 -8.96
C SER A 134 -12.18 21.03 -8.23
N LYS A 135 -12.66 19.98 -7.58
CA LYS A 135 -13.86 19.87 -6.75
C LYS A 135 -13.54 19.03 -5.51
N PRO A 136 -12.73 19.57 -4.58
CA PRO A 136 -12.26 18.82 -3.41
C PRO A 136 -13.43 18.38 -2.52
N ASP A 137 -14.54 19.11 -2.54
CA ASP A 137 -15.81 18.79 -1.88
C ASP A 137 -16.48 17.51 -2.42
N LEU A 138 -16.09 17.06 -3.62
CA LEU A 138 -16.54 15.83 -4.24
C LEU A 138 -15.50 14.71 -4.19
N ALA A 139 -14.37 14.93 -3.51
CA ALA A 139 -13.34 13.93 -3.35
C ALA A 139 -13.85 12.73 -2.55
N ARG A 140 -13.40 11.54 -2.94
CA ARG A 140 -13.59 10.28 -2.23
C ARG A 140 -12.22 9.60 -2.17
N PRO A 141 -11.33 10.04 -1.26
CA PRO A 141 -10.01 9.44 -1.11
C PRO A 141 -10.14 7.96 -0.83
N ILE A 142 -9.52 7.16 -1.70
CA ILE A 142 -9.57 5.68 -1.62
C ILE A 142 -8.49 5.18 -0.65
N LEU A 143 -7.30 5.77 -0.75
CA LEU A 143 -6.16 5.57 0.14
C LEU A 143 -5.92 6.87 0.91
N PHE A 144 -5.71 6.79 2.21
CA PHE A 144 -5.40 7.91 3.11
C PHE A 144 -4.90 7.32 4.43
N VAL A 145 -4.04 8.05 5.16
CA VAL A 145 -3.50 7.56 6.43
C VAL A 145 -4.45 7.91 7.57
N HIS A 146 -4.63 6.98 8.50
CA HIS A 146 -5.25 7.18 9.81
C HIS A 146 -4.52 6.32 10.84
N ASP A 147 -4.80 6.55 12.13
CA ASP A 147 -4.04 5.96 13.24
C ASP A 147 -3.95 4.43 13.17
N ALA A 148 -5.08 3.73 13.00
CA ALA A 148 -5.08 2.27 12.90
C ALA A 148 -4.21 1.72 11.75
N LEU A 149 -4.26 2.34 10.56
CA LEU A 149 -3.41 1.92 9.44
C LEU A 149 -1.92 2.17 9.75
N ALA A 150 -1.59 3.28 10.41
CA ALA A 150 -0.22 3.58 10.80
C ALA A 150 0.32 2.54 11.79
N ASP A 151 -0.50 2.17 12.78
CA ASP A 151 -0.16 1.15 13.78
C ASP A 151 0.04 -0.22 13.13
N ASP A 152 -0.89 -0.65 12.26
CA ASP A 152 -0.80 -1.93 11.55
C ASP A 152 0.44 -2.02 10.66
N VAL A 153 0.81 -0.92 9.99
CA VAL A 153 2.02 -0.85 9.17
C VAL A 153 3.28 -0.98 10.03
N VAL A 154 3.33 -0.31 11.18
CA VAL A 154 4.46 -0.42 12.12
C VAL A 154 4.58 -1.85 12.66
N GLU A 155 3.47 -2.47 13.03
CA GLU A 155 3.45 -3.86 13.48
C GLU A 155 3.91 -4.82 12.38
N ALA A 156 3.41 -4.66 11.16
CA ALA A 156 3.82 -5.47 10.01
C ALA A 156 5.33 -5.37 9.73
N ILE A 157 5.91 -4.17 9.83
CA ILE A 157 7.34 -3.95 9.69
C ILE A 157 8.10 -4.69 10.81
N ALA A 158 7.67 -4.55 12.07
CA ALA A 158 8.31 -5.22 13.20
C ALA A 158 8.28 -6.76 13.06
N LEU A 159 7.13 -7.32 12.66
CA LEU A 159 6.96 -8.75 12.40
C LEU A 159 7.82 -9.23 11.24
N ALA A 160 7.96 -8.44 10.16
CA ALA A 160 8.84 -8.75 9.05
C ALA A 160 10.30 -8.85 9.51
N PHE A 161 10.77 -7.88 10.30
CA PHE A 161 12.12 -7.87 10.86
C PHE A 161 12.38 -9.08 11.76
N ASP A 162 11.47 -9.39 12.68
CA ASP A 162 11.62 -10.53 13.59
C ASP A 162 11.66 -11.87 12.82
N ARG A 163 10.85 -12.01 11.76
CA ARG A 163 10.89 -13.20 10.88
C ARG A 163 12.21 -13.31 10.10
N LEU A 164 12.82 -12.19 9.73
CA LEU A 164 14.12 -12.18 9.05
C LEU A 164 15.24 -12.60 10.01
N GLN A 165 15.23 -12.09 11.26
CA GLN A 165 16.21 -12.45 12.28
C GLN A 165 16.12 -13.91 12.71
N ARG A 166 14.92 -14.50 12.74
CA ARG A 166 14.74 -15.93 13.08
C ARG A 166 15.19 -16.89 11.97
N LYS A 167 15.46 -16.39 10.75
CA LYS A 167 15.90 -17.20 9.60
C LYS A 167 17.41 -17.13 9.34
N SER A 168 18.14 -16.25 10.02
CA SER A 168 19.62 -16.12 9.97
C SER A 168 20.27 -16.88 11.12
#